data_AF-A0A969AMJ9-F1
#
_entry.id   AF-A0A969AMJ9-F1
#
_cell.length_a   1.000
_cell.length_b   1.000
_cell.length_c   1.000
_cell.angle_alpha   90.00
_cell.angle_beta   90.00
_cell.angle_gamma   90.00
#
_symmetry.space_group_name_H-M   'P 1'
#
loop_
_entity.id
_entity.type
_entity.pdbx_description
1 polymer ?
#
loop_
_entity_poly.entity_id
_entity_poly.type
_entity_poly.pdbx_seq_one_letter_code
_entity_poly.pdbx_strand_id
1 'polypeptide(L)'
;MMQCFHWYTPAGGHLWDEVSQKAQSLADVGFTALWLPPAYKGFSGAYDVGYGVYDMYDLGEFNQRDTIATKYGTRQQYLEAIQALHQAGLQVYADGVLNHR
;
A
#
# COMPACT_ATOMS: atom_id res chain seq x y z
N MET A 1 -15.87 2.45 5.38
CA MET A 1 -14.67 2.08 4.61
C MET A 1 -14.14 3.31 3.90
N MET A 2 -12.82 3.48 3.78
CA MET A 2 -12.17 4.54 3.00
C MET A 2 -11.14 3.93 2.02
N GLN A 3 -11.11 4.42 0.77
CA GLN A 3 -10.03 4.15 -0.17
C GLN A 3 -8.87 5.11 0.15
N CYS A 4 -7.68 4.56 0.45
CA CYS A 4 -6.54 5.35 0.96
C CYS A 4 -5.53 5.76 -0.11
N PHE A 5 -5.93 5.77 -1.38
CA PHE A 5 -5.09 6.16 -2.49
C PHE A 5 -5.93 6.73 -3.63
N HIS A 6 -5.28 7.42 -4.55
CA HIS A 6 -5.87 7.83 -5.81
C HIS A 6 -4.85 7.63 -6.94
N TRP A 7 -5.30 7.75 -8.19
CA TRP A 7 -4.45 7.50 -9.36
C TRP A 7 -3.15 8.33 -9.35
N TYR A 8 -3.30 9.62 -9.00
CA TYR A 8 -2.20 10.58 -8.93
C TYR A 8 -1.45 10.61 -7.60
N THR A 9 -1.62 9.62 -6.71
CA THR A 9 -0.79 9.53 -5.50
C THR A 9 0.68 9.55 -5.93
N PRO A 10 1.53 10.43 -5.36
CA PRO A 10 2.92 10.53 -5.78
C PRO A 10 3.67 9.21 -5.64
N ALA A 11 4.65 8.99 -6.51
CA ALA A 11 5.68 8.00 -6.25
C ALA A 11 6.64 8.51 -5.15
N GLY A 12 7.51 7.65 -4.65
CA GLY A 12 8.50 8.00 -3.61
C GLY A 12 8.40 7.15 -2.34
N GLY A 13 7.41 6.26 -2.26
CA GLY A 13 7.35 5.28 -1.17
C GLY A 13 6.84 5.81 0.17
N HIS A 14 6.06 6.89 0.15
CA HIS A 14 5.60 7.59 1.36
C HIS A 14 4.20 7.20 1.83
N LEU A 15 3.41 6.51 0.99
CA LEU A 15 2.00 6.27 1.30
C LEU A 15 1.82 5.42 2.57
N TRP A 16 2.65 4.41 2.78
CA TRP A 16 2.56 3.57 3.97
C TRP A 16 2.82 4.34 5.25
N ASP A 17 3.80 5.23 5.26
CA ASP A 17 4.08 6.10 6.41
C ASP A 17 2.93 7.07 6.67
N GLU A 18 2.36 7.67 5.62
CA GLU A 18 1.19 8.56 5.74
C GLU A 18 -0.04 7.83 6.32
N VAL A 19 -0.30 6.60 5.85
CA VAL A 19 -1.41 5.78 6.34
C VAL A 19 -1.20 5.42 7.82
N SER A 20 0.02 5.02 8.18
CA SER A 20 0.41 4.73 9.56
C SER A 20 0.16 5.94 10.47
N GLN A 21 0.60 7.13 10.06
CA GLN A 21 0.45 8.38 10.83
C GLN A 21 -1.01 8.83 10.97
N LYS A 22 -1.87 8.50 10.01
CA LYS A 22 -3.31 8.89 10.01
C LYS A 22 -4.22 7.83 10.64
N ALA A 23 -3.70 6.67 11.05
CA ALA A 23 -4.51 5.56 11.54
C ALA A 23 -5.52 5.98 12.62
N GLN A 24 -5.06 6.63 13.69
CA GLN A 24 -5.93 7.02 14.79
C GLN A 24 -6.94 8.09 14.38
N SER A 25 -6.52 9.12 13.63
CA SER A 25 -7.44 10.20 13.23
C SER A 25 -8.53 9.71 12.28
N LEU A 26 -8.24 8.71 11.45
CA LEU A 26 -9.23 8.04 10.60
C LEU A 26 -10.24 7.23 11.42
N ALA A 27 -9.79 6.55 12.46
CA ALA A 27 -10.66 5.85 13.39
C ALA A 27 -11.56 6.83 14.18
N ASP A 28 -10.99 7.95 14.66
CA ASP A 28 -11.70 8.96 15.44
C ASP A 28 -12.85 9.61 14.67
N VAL A 29 -12.71 9.77 13.35
CA VAL A 29 -13.78 10.29 12.48
C VAL A 29 -14.77 9.21 12.02
N GLY A 30 -14.64 7.98 12.53
CA GLY A 30 -15.62 6.92 12.38
C GLY A 30 -15.38 5.95 11.21
N PHE A 31 -14.21 5.99 10.55
CA PHE A 31 -13.87 4.91 9.63
C PHE A 31 -13.59 3.62 10.42
N THR A 32 -13.91 2.49 9.79
CA THR A 32 -13.77 1.15 10.40
C THR A 32 -12.88 0.23 9.58
N ALA A 33 -12.57 0.60 8.34
CA ALA A 33 -11.78 -0.20 7.41
C ALA A 33 -11.15 0.68 6.33
N LEU A 34 -9.92 0.36 5.92
CA LEU A 34 -9.22 1.01 4.82
C LEU A 34 -8.94 0.02 3.68
N TRP A 35 -9.17 0.45 2.45
CA TRP A 35 -8.72 -0.24 1.24
C TRP A 35 -7.40 0.38 0.77
N LEU A 36 -6.35 -0.43 0.80
CA LEU A 36 -5.00 -0.06 0.37
C LEU A 36 -4.78 -0.48 -1.10
N PRO A 37 -3.96 0.25 -1.87
CA PRO A 37 -3.65 -0.12 -3.24
C PRO A 37 -2.88 -1.45 -3.30
N PRO A 38 -2.72 -2.05 -4.49
CA PRO A 38 -1.89 -3.24 -4.65
C PRO A 38 -0.47 -3.01 -4.10
N ALA A 39 -0.06 -3.85 -3.16
CA ALA A 39 1.17 -3.65 -2.39
C ALA A 39 2.41 -4.35 -2.99
N TYR A 40 2.22 -5.10 -4.08
CA TYR A 40 3.27 -5.88 -4.74
C TYR A 40 3.91 -5.15 -5.92
N LYS A 41 5.09 -5.61 -6.33
CA LYS A 41 5.89 -5.02 -7.40
C LYS A 41 5.12 -5.05 -8.73
N GLY A 42 4.96 -3.86 -9.32
CA GLY A 42 4.37 -3.69 -10.64
C GLY A 42 5.41 -3.67 -11.77
N PHE A 43 4.95 -3.81 -13.00
CA PHE A 43 5.76 -3.83 -14.21
C PHE A 43 6.49 -2.51 -14.39
N SER A 44 5.88 -1.37 -14.05
CA SER A 44 6.54 -0.06 -14.11
C SER A 44 7.35 0.28 -12.85
N GLY A 45 7.67 -0.73 -12.01
CA GLY A 45 8.49 -0.56 -10.81
C GLY A 45 7.88 0.44 -9.83
N ALA A 46 8.66 1.45 -9.44
CA ALA A 46 8.26 2.47 -8.47
C ALA A 46 7.21 3.47 -9.01
N TYR A 47 6.89 3.41 -10.30
CA TYR A 47 5.91 4.30 -10.94
C TYR A 47 4.57 3.62 -11.23
N ASP A 48 4.50 2.30 -11.07
CA ASP A 48 3.26 1.56 -11.30
C ASP A 48 2.24 1.86 -10.19
N VAL A 49 0.96 2.01 -10.58
CA VAL A 49 -0.14 2.13 -9.60
C VAL A 49 -0.44 0.77 -8.94
N GLY A 50 0.19 -0.31 -9.41
CA GLY A 50 0.10 -1.66 -8.84
C GLY A 50 -0.83 -2.59 -9.61
N TYR A 51 -1.60 -2.06 -10.56
CA TYR A 51 -2.48 -2.87 -11.41
C TYR A 51 -1.72 -3.58 -12.54
N GLY A 52 -0.55 -3.11 -12.95
CA GLY A 52 0.33 -3.84 -13.86
C GLY A 52 1.18 -4.85 -13.09
N VAL A 53 0.60 -5.96 -12.63
CA VAL A 53 1.27 -6.90 -11.71
C VAL A 53 2.52 -7.55 -12.32
N TYR A 54 3.67 -7.49 -11.64
CA TYR A 54 4.87 -8.23 -12.02
C TYR A 54 5.12 -9.42 -11.08
N ASP A 55 5.33 -9.15 -9.78
CA ASP A 55 5.61 -10.18 -8.78
C ASP A 55 4.75 -9.97 -7.54
N MET A 56 3.72 -10.80 -7.37
CA MET A 56 2.79 -10.75 -6.23
C MET A 56 3.45 -11.04 -4.87
N TYR A 57 4.63 -11.66 -4.84
CA TYR A 57 5.35 -11.96 -3.60
C TYR A 57 6.31 -10.84 -3.21
N ASP A 58 6.69 -9.96 -4.13
CA ASP A 58 7.55 -8.83 -3.86
C ASP A 58 6.73 -7.63 -3.37
N LEU A 59 6.51 -7.55 -2.05
CA LEU A 59 5.83 -6.43 -1.39
C LEU A 59 6.70 -5.16 -1.25
N GLY A 60 7.69 -4.98 -2.14
CA GLY A 60 8.70 -3.94 -2.03
C GLY A 60 9.88 -4.36 -1.16
N GLU A 61 10.35 -5.61 -1.31
CA GLU A 61 11.43 -6.23 -0.56
C GLU A 61 12.63 -6.57 -1.43
N PHE A 62 12.40 -6.91 -2.71
CA PHE A 62 13.45 -7.34 -3.63
C PHE A 62 13.82 -6.24 -4.62
N ASN A 63 15.11 -6.17 -4.99
CA ASN A 63 15.55 -5.30 -6.07
C ASN A 63 15.13 -5.89 -7.42
N GLN A 64 13.96 -5.46 -7.91
CA GLN A 64 13.33 -5.89 -9.16
C GLN A 64 12.71 -4.67 -9.85
N ARG A 65 12.76 -4.63 -11.18
CA ARG A 65 12.27 -3.48 -11.98
C ARG A 65 12.93 -2.16 -11.54
N ASP A 66 14.24 -2.23 -11.29
CA ASP A 66 15.12 -1.11 -10.89
C ASP A 66 14.73 -0.40 -9.59
N THR A 67 13.99 -1.07 -8.70
CA THR A 67 13.62 -0.55 -7.38
C THR A 67 13.48 -1.68 -6.35
N ILE A 68 13.78 -1.38 -5.08
CA ILE A 68 13.37 -2.22 -3.95
C ILE A 68 11.91 -1.94 -3.62
N ALA A 69 11.60 -0.70 -3.23
CA ALA A 69 10.25 -0.28 -2.87
C ALA A 69 9.28 -0.34 -4.06
N THR A 70 8.00 -0.51 -3.75
CA THR A 70 6.91 -0.20 -4.70
C THR A 70 6.73 1.32 -4.80
N LYS A 71 5.75 1.76 -5.60
CA LYS A 71 5.31 3.17 -5.59
C LYS A 71 4.97 3.68 -4.18
N TYR A 72 4.46 2.79 -3.33
CA TYR A 72 3.85 3.12 -2.05
C TYR A 72 4.77 2.94 -0.84
N GLY A 73 5.81 2.12 -0.97
CA GLY A 73 6.85 1.94 0.03
C GLY A 73 7.43 0.53 0.03
N THR A 74 8.21 0.23 1.07
CA THR A 74 8.81 -1.08 1.32
C THR A 74 7.85 -2.02 2.05
N ARG A 75 8.18 -3.32 2.05
CA ARG A 75 7.44 -4.33 2.82
C ARG A 75 7.37 -3.99 4.30
N GLN A 76 8.46 -3.46 4.87
CA GLN A 76 8.52 -3.11 6.29
C GLN A 76 7.51 -2.00 6.61
N GLN A 77 7.52 -0.91 5.84
CA GLN A 77 6.56 0.20 6.01
C GLN A 77 5.11 -0.28 5.81
N TYR A 78 4.86 -1.18 4.86
CA TYR A 78 3.53 -1.75 4.64
C TYR A 78 3.02 -2.50 5.87
N LEU A 79 3.85 -3.33 6.48
CA LEU A 79 3.50 -4.09 7.69
C LEU A 79 3.32 -3.16 8.91
N GLU A 80 4.15 -2.14 9.04
CA GLU A 80 4.02 -1.12 10.09
C GLU A 80 2.71 -0.33 9.94
N ALA A 81 2.32 0.03 8.71
CA ALA A 81 1.04 0.67 8.44
C ALA A 81 -0.14 -0.23 8.83
N ILE A 82 -0.12 -1.51 8.44
CA ILE A 82 -1.16 -2.48 8.83
C ILE A 82 -1.24 -2.59 10.35
N GLN A 83 -0.09 -2.67 11.03
CA GLN A 83 -0.05 -2.75 12.49
C GLN A 83 -0.67 -1.52 13.16
N ALA A 84 -0.33 -0.32 12.70
CA ALA A 84 -0.89 0.94 13.21
C ALA A 84 -2.42 1.00 12.99
N LEU A 85 -2.89 0.56 11.82
CA LEU A 85 -4.33 0.46 11.53
C LEU A 85 -5.05 -0.49 12.47
N HIS A 86 -4.51 -1.70 12.68
CA HIS A 86 -5.09 -2.65 13.62
C HIS A 86 -5.09 -2.14 15.06
N GLN A 87 -4.03 -1.44 15.48
CA GLN A 87 -3.96 -0.81 16.81
C GLN A 87 -5.03 0.28 16.99
N ALA A 88 -5.36 1.01 15.93
CA ALA A 88 -6.46 1.98 15.90
C ALA A 88 -7.85 1.33 15.75
N GLY A 89 -7.95 -0.01 15.67
CA GLY A 89 -9.21 -0.73 15.50
C GLY A 89 -9.76 -0.74 14.06
N LEU A 90 -8.95 -0.37 13.07
CA LEU A 90 -9.31 -0.37 11.66
C LEU A 90 -9.00 -1.71 11.00
N GLN A 91 -9.92 -2.22 10.18
CA GLN A 91 -9.63 -3.34 9.29
C GLN A 91 -8.85 -2.89 8.06
N VAL A 92 -8.09 -3.82 7.45
CA VAL A 92 -7.34 -3.55 6.23
C VAL A 92 -7.78 -4.50 5.12
N TYR A 93 -8.13 -3.94 3.97
CA TYR A 93 -8.43 -4.70 2.75
C TYR A 93 -7.31 -4.50 1.73
N ALA A 94 -6.69 -5.61 1.34
CA ALA A 94 -5.66 -5.64 0.31
C ALA A 94 -6.30 -5.76 -1.08
N ASP A 95 -5.75 -5.04 -2.05
CA ASP A 95 -6.19 -5.10 -3.45
C ASP A 95 -5.58 -6.31 -4.19
N GLY A 96 -6.46 -7.23 -4.60
CA GLY A 96 -6.08 -8.46 -5.30
C GLY A 96 -6.29 -8.35 -6.81
N VAL A 97 -5.20 -8.16 -7.56
CA VAL A 97 -5.22 -8.08 -9.03
C VAL A 97 -4.80 -9.43 -9.61
N LEU A 98 -5.79 -10.29 -9.84
CA LEU A 98 -5.56 -11.70 -10.23
C LEU A 98 -5.90 -11.98 -11.71
N ASN A 99 -6.42 -10.99 -12.43
CA ASN A 99 -6.91 -11.18 -13.79
C ASN A 99 -5.79 -11.28 -14.85
N HIS A 100 -4.66 -10.62 -14.65
CA HIS A 100 -3.62 -10.46 -15.66
C HIS A 100 -2.24 -10.26 -15.02
N ARG A 101 -1.20 -10.36 -15.87
CA ARG A 101 0.20 -10.01 -15.60
C ARG A 101 0.82 -9.46 -16.87
#